data_AF-A0A3G3GIB7-F1
#
_entry.id   AF-A0A3G3GIB7-F1
#
_cell.length_a   1.000
_cell.length_b   1.000
_cell.length_c   1.000
_cell.angle_alpha   90.00
_cell.angle_beta   90.00
_cell.angle_gamma   90.00
#
_symmetry.space_group_name_H-M   'P 1'
#
loop_
_entity.id
_entity.type
_entity.pdbx_description
1 polymer ?
#
loop_
_entity_poly.entity_id
_entity_poly.type
_entity_poly.pdbx_seq_one_letter_code
_entity_poly.pdbx_strand_id
1 'polypeptide(L)'
;MSENEEELFVEKLYYDNNQIRTETSFNTERLHGPMKGWYENGQPMFSGVWKNGKRHGVWEHIEKDGQKEYFYWHEGKEIRLKVEHLHLMEAFLTNHNYKVESPQQKYEPE
;
A
#
# COMPACT_ATOMS: atom_id res chain seq x y z
N MET A 1 22.81 18.99 -8.29
CA MET A 1 22.51 18.18 -7.10
C MET A 1 21.81 16.95 -7.62
N SER A 2 22.52 15.83 -7.80
CA SER A 2 21.89 14.60 -8.24
C SER A 2 21.05 14.07 -7.08
N GLU A 3 19.74 14.03 -7.28
CA GLU A 3 18.86 13.20 -6.47
C GLU A 3 19.42 11.78 -6.59
N ASN A 4 19.98 11.26 -5.50
CA ASN A 4 20.26 9.83 -5.39
C ASN A 4 18.90 9.15 -5.42
N GLU A 5 18.41 8.83 -6.62
CA GLU A 5 17.38 7.82 -6.80
C GLU A 5 17.97 6.55 -6.20
N GLU A 6 17.56 6.23 -4.97
CA GLU A 6 17.90 4.96 -4.35
C GLU A 6 17.44 3.86 -5.31
N GLU A 7 18.38 3.20 -6.00
CA GLU A 7 18.04 2.16 -6.97
C GLU A 7 17.24 1.06 -6.27
N LEU A 8 15.96 0.97 -6.62
CA LEU A 8 15.08 -0.04 -6.09
C LEU A 8 15.08 -1.26 -7.00
N PHE A 9 15.43 -2.40 -6.44
CA PHE A 9 15.20 -3.69 -7.07
C PHE A 9 13.76 -4.15 -6.76
N VAL A 10 13.07 -4.68 -7.77
CA VAL A 10 11.70 -5.18 -7.63
C VAL A 10 11.69 -6.69 -7.76
N GLU A 11 11.27 -7.38 -6.70
CA GLU A 11 11.01 -8.81 -6.73
C GLU A 11 9.53 -9.08 -7.00
N LYS A 12 9.25 -10.03 -7.90
CA LYS A 12 7.90 -10.48 -8.22
C LYS A 12 7.75 -11.95 -7.85
N LEU A 13 6.73 -12.26 -7.08
CA LEU A 13 6.32 -13.64 -6.81
C LEU A 13 5.04 -13.91 -7.58
N TYR A 14 4.89 -15.13 -8.08
CA TYR A 14 3.75 -15.56 -8.87
C TYR A 14 3.05 -16.75 -8.17
N TYR A 15 1.76 -16.88 -8.41
CA TYR A 15 0.99 -18.08 -8.10
C TYR A 15 1.29 -19.18 -9.12
N ASP A 16 0.87 -20.41 -8.82
CA ASP A 16 1.03 -21.58 -9.72
C ASP A 16 0.32 -21.40 -11.07
N ASN A 17 -0.69 -20.53 -11.11
CA ASN A 17 -1.41 -20.14 -12.34
C ASN A 17 -0.67 -19.05 -13.15
N ASN A 18 0.58 -18.74 -12.81
CA ASN A 18 1.43 -17.69 -13.39
C ASN A 18 0.91 -16.25 -13.21
N GLN A 19 -0.14 -16.01 -12.43
CA GLN A 19 -0.55 -14.66 -12.08
C GLN A 19 0.36 -14.08 -10.99
N ILE A 20 0.57 -12.77 -11.04
CA ILE A 20 1.39 -12.08 -10.04
C ILE A 20 0.72 -12.16 -8.67
N ARG A 21 1.49 -12.57 -7.67
CA ARG A 21 1.07 -12.64 -6.27
C ARG A 21 1.50 -11.41 -5.49
N THR A 22 2.76 -11.03 -5.62
CA THR A 22 3.32 -9.85 -4.96
C THR A 22 4.38 -9.18 -5.80
N GLU A 23 4.47 -7.87 -5.68
CA GLU A 23 5.54 -7.03 -6.23
C GLU A 23 6.10 -6.22 -5.07
N THR A 24 7.40 -6.37 -4.80
CA THR A 24 8.03 -5.80 -3.61
C THR A 24 9.32 -5.09 -3.97
N SER A 25 9.47 -3.84 -3.53
CA SER A 25 10.69 -3.05 -3.72
C SER A 25 11.70 -3.22 -2.59
N PHE A 26 12.98 -3.26 -2.97
CA PHE A 26 14.14 -3.40 -2.09
C PHE A 26 15.20 -2.36 -2.44
N ASN A 27 15.92 -1.85 -1.45
CA ASN A 27 17.16 -1.09 -1.63
C ASN A 27 18.28 -1.83 -0.88
N THR A 28 19.46 -2.02 -1.51
CA THR A 28 20.71 -2.49 -0.84
C THR A 28 20.45 -3.51 0.26
N GLU A 29 19.74 -4.60 -0.09
CA GLU A 29 19.43 -5.77 0.75
C GLU A 29 18.24 -5.66 1.74
N ARG A 30 17.50 -4.56 1.80
CA ARG A 30 16.33 -4.42 2.69
C ARG A 30 15.06 -3.98 1.96
N LEU A 31 13.90 -4.34 2.50
CA LEU A 31 12.60 -3.84 2.01
C LEU A 31 12.58 -2.31 2.07
N HIS A 32 12.42 -1.67 0.92
CA HIS A 32 12.36 -0.22 0.79
C HIS A 32 11.59 0.13 -0.48
N GLY A 33 10.57 0.97 -0.34
CA GLY A 33 9.69 1.38 -1.43
C GLY A 33 8.34 0.66 -1.42
N PRO A 34 7.60 0.71 -2.54
CA PRO A 34 6.25 0.17 -2.61
C PRO A 34 6.22 -1.36 -2.51
N MET A 35 5.13 -1.87 -1.95
CA MET A 35 4.75 -3.27 -1.98
C MET A 35 3.29 -3.40 -2.38
N LYS A 36 3.00 -4.34 -3.28
CA LYS A 36 1.65 -4.65 -3.74
C LYS A 36 1.43 -6.15 -3.72
N GLY A 37 0.21 -6.56 -3.42
CA GLY A 37 -0.23 -7.94 -3.46
C GLY A 37 -1.56 -8.07 -4.19
N TRP A 38 -1.74 -9.20 -4.86
CA TRP A 38 -2.96 -9.53 -5.61
C TRP A 38 -3.47 -10.92 -5.24
N TYR A 39 -4.78 -11.12 -5.33
CA TYR A 39 -5.41 -12.43 -5.27
C TYR A 39 -5.12 -13.25 -6.53
N GLU A 40 -5.34 -14.57 -6.48
CA GLU A 40 -5.18 -15.49 -7.63
C GLU A 40 -6.08 -15.18 -8.84
N ASN A 41 -7.05 -14.28 -8.69
CA ASN A 41 -7.91 -13.79 -9.76
C ASN A 41 -7.41 -12.45 -10.35
N GLY A 42 -6.25 -11.95 -9.89
CA GLY A 42 -5.63 -10.70 -10.31
C GLY A 42 -6.18 -9.44 -9.64
N GLN A 43 -7.17 -9.56 -8.74
CA GLN A 43 -7.69 -8.42 -7.99
C GLN A 43 -6.66 -7.96 -6.94
N PRO A 44 -6.55 -6.64 -6.68
CA PRO A 44 -5.67 -6.15 -5.64
C PRO A 44 -6.10 -6.69 -4.27
N MET A 45 -5.13 -7.15 -3.49
CA MET A 45 -5.31 -7.70 -2.14
C MET A 45 -4.76 -6.72 -1.10
N PHE A 46 -3.60 -6.11 -1.36
CA PHE A 46 -3.09 -5.05 -0.50
C PHE A 46 -2.09 -4.15 -1.24
N SER A 47 -1.88 -2.96 -0.71
CA SER A 47 -0.79 -2.07 -1.11
C SER A 47 -0.25 -1.27 0.07
N GLY A 48 1.03 -0.93 0.04
CA GLY A 48 1.66 -0.13 1.08
C GLY A 48 3.12 0.17 0.76
N VAL A 49 3.81 0.77 1.73
CA VAL A 49 5.22 1.17 1.60
C VAL A 49 6.05 0.58 2.73
N TRP A 50 7.24 0.10 2.37
CA TRP A 50 8.31 -0.21 3.30
C TRP A 50 9.34 0.90 3.31
N LYS A 51 9.85 1.25 4.49
CA LYS A 51 10.96 2.17 4.67
C LYS A 51 11.95 1.54 5.64
N ASN A 52 13.17 1.30 5.16
CA ASN A 52 14.26 0.73 5.95
C ASN A 52 13.89 -0.59 6.65
N GLY A 53 13.23 -1.50 5.94
CA GLY A 53 12.83 -2.80 6.49
C GLY A 53 11.61 -2.76 7.40
N LYS A 54 10.90 -1.62 7.51
CA LYS A 54 9.68 -1.48 8.32
C LYS A 54 8.51 -0.95 7.50
N ARG A 55 7.30 -1.40 7.80
CA ARG A 55 6.08 -0.81 7.22
C ARG A 55 5.99 0.68 7.56
N HIS A 56 5.60 1.48 6.60
CA HIS A 56 5.48 2.91 6.73
C HIS A 56 4.31 3.46 5.90
N GLY A 57 3.65 4.49 6.41
CA GLY A 57 2.53 5.14 5.75
C GLY A 57 1.25 4.32 5.78
N VAL A 58 0.37 4.60 4.84
CA VAL A 58 -0.92 3.91 4.70
C VAL A 58 -0.72 2.57 4.03
N TRP A 59 -1.34 1.56 4.60
CA TRP A 59 -1.52 0.24 4.04
C TRP A 59 -2.99 0.03 3.76
N GLU A 60 -3.33 -0.25 2.51
CA GLU A 60 -4.67 -0.63 2.08
C GLU A 60 -4.72 -2.16 2.00
N HIS A 61 -5.74 -2.76 2.60
CA HIS A 61 -6.12 -4.16 2.42
C HIS A 61 -7.50 -4.21 1.78
N ILE A 62 -7.68 -5.09 0.80
CA ILE A 62 -8.94 -5.27 0.09
C ILE A 62 -9.31 -6.73 0.24
N GLU A 63 -10.43 -7.00 0.89
CA GLU A 63 -11.01 -8.34 1.02
C GLU A 63 -11.54 -8.84 -0.34
N LYS A 64 -11.75 -10.15 -0.46
CA LYS A 64 -12.25 -10.76 -1.71
C LYS A 64 -13.65 -10.27 -2.12
N ASP A 65 -14.43 -9.76 -1.17
CA ASP A 65 -15.75 -9.16 -1.41
C ASP A 65 -15.67 -7.66 -1.79
N GLY A 66 -14.46 -7.09 -1.82
CA GLY A 66 -14.20 -5.70 -2.15
C GLY A 66 -14.21 -4.76 -0.94
N GLN A 67 -14.42 -5.25 0.29
CA GLN A 67 -14.31 -4.42 1.49
C GLN A 67 -12.87 -3.94 1.68
N LYS A 68 -12.71 -2.67 2.02
CA LYS A 68 -11.39 -2.04 2.19
C LYS A 68 -11.12 -1.71 3.64
N GLU A 69 -9.94 -2.07 4.10
CA GLU A 69 -9.39 -1.68 5.39
C GLU A 69 -8.11 -0.88 5.19
N TYR A 70 -7.93 0.18 5.99
CA TYR A 70 -6.76 1.03 5.95
C TYR A 70 -6.04 0.99 7.29
N PHE A 71 -4.73 0.76 7.27
CA PHE A 71 -3.87 0.74 8.44
C PHE A 71 -2.77 1.79 8.28
N TYR A 72 -2.51 2.58 9.32
CA TYR A 72 -1.40 3.50 9.30
C TYR A 72 -0.21 2.90 10.05
N TRP A 73 0.97 2.94 9.45
CA TRP A 73 2.21 2.45 10.05
C TRP A 73 3.22 3.58 10.18
N HIS A 74 3.78 3.76 11.37
CA HIS A 74 4.88 4.69 11.62
C HIS A 74 6.00 3.98 12.38
N GLU A 75 7.21 4.00 11.82
CA GLU A 75 8.39 3.31 12.36
C GLU A 75 8.18 1.82 12.69
N GLY A 76 7.34 1.13 11.90
CA GLY A 76 7.01 -0.28 12.11
C GLY A 76 6.00 -0.56 13.21
N LYS A 77 5.35 0.48 13.77
CA LYS A 77 4.24 0.33 14.71
C LYS A 77 2.92 0.59 13.98
N GLU A 78 1.96 -0.32 14.16
CA GLU A 78 0.58 -0.12 13.70
C GLU A 78 -0.06 0.97 14.56
N ILE A 79 -0.52 2.02 13.91
CA ILE A 79 -1.38 3.03 14.49
C ILE A 79 -2.78 2.69 13.97
N ARG A 80 -3.52 1.95 14.79
CA ARG A 80 -4.89 1.55 14.47
C ARG A 80 -5.82 2.73 14.66
N LEU A 81 -6.15 3.42 13.58
CA LEU A 81 -7.19 4.44 13.55
C LEU A 81 -8.50 3.74 13.17
N LYS A 82 -9.47 3.72 14.10
CA LYS A 82 -10.80 3.17 13.80
C LYS A 82 -11.47 4.00 12.70
N VAL A 83 -12.29 3.37 11.85
CA VAL A 83 -12.99 3.99 10.70
C VAL A 83 -13.84 5.22 11.09
N GLU A 84 -14.32 5.28 12.33
CA GLU A 84 -14.96 6.47 12.91
C GLU A 84 -14.06 7.74 12.91
N HIS A 85 -12.74 7.56 12.76
CA HIS A 85 -11.74 8.62 12.64
C HIS A 85 -11.22 8.79 11.20
N LEU A 86 -11.89 8.24 10.18
CA LEU A 86 -11.46 8.36 8.77
C LEU A 86 -11.30 9.82 8.32
N HIS A 87 -12.16 10.72 8.82
CA HIS A 87 -12.02 12.18 8.60
C HIS A 87 -10.71 12.75 9.16
N LEU A 88 -10.17 12.17 10.24
CA LEU A 88 -8.85 12.54 10.78
C LEU A 88 -7.71 11.96 9.93
N MET A 89 -7.92 10.82 9.25
CA MET A 89 -6.94 10.27 8.31
C MET A 89 -6.78 11.17 7.08
N GLU A 90 -7.87 11.66 6.49
CA GLU A 90 -7.81 12.56 5.33
C GLU A 90 -7.08 13.87 5.66
N ALA A 91 -7.35 14.47 6.82
CA ALA A 91 -6.66 15.66 7.29
C ALA A 91 -5.18 15.42 7.62
N PHE A 92 -4.86 14.28 8.25
CA PHE A 92 -3.49 13.88 8.57
C PHE A 92 -2.66 13.64 7.30
N LEU A 93 -3.23 12.95 6.32
CA LEU A 93 -2.57 12.59 5.05
C LEU A 93 -2.38 13.81 4.15
N THR A 94 -3.40 14.69 4.09
CA THR A 94 -3.32 15.95 3.33
C THR A 94 -2.27 16.90 3.91
N ASN A 95 -2.15 16.98 5.24
CA ASN A 95 -1.12 17.81 5.89
C ASN A 95 0.31 17.25 5.77
N HIS A 96 0.47 15.96 5.47
CA HIS A 96 1.78 15.32 5.25
C HIS A 96 2.09 15.09 3.75
N ASN A 97 1.40 15.78 2.84
CA ASN A 97 1.57 15.66 1.37
C ASN A 97 1.38 14.23 0.83
N TYR A 98 0.68 13.35 1.54
CA TYR A 98 0.26 12.07 0.99
C TYR A 98 -1.01 12.29 0.16
N LYS A 99 -0.91 12.17 -1.16
CA LYS A 99 -2.10 12.08 -2.03
C LYS A 99 -2.83 10.78 -1.68
N VAL A 100 -3.92 10.90 -0.95
CA VAL A 100 -4.95 9.86 -0.94
C VAL A 100 -5.62 9.96 -2.30
N GLU A 101 -5.25 9.09 -3.24
CA GLU A 101 -6.12 8.84 -4.37
C GLU A 101 -7.36 8.15 -3.81
N SER A 102 -8.38 8.95 -3.49
CA SER A 102 -9.70 8.44 -3.18
C SER A 102 -10.05 7.46 -4.29
N PRO A 103 -10.37 6.18 -4.00
CA PRO A 103 -10.93 5.30 -5.00
C PRO A 103 -12.27 5.94 -5.39
N GLN A 104 -12.26 6.65 -6.52
CA GLN A 104 -13.46 7.30 -7.04
C GLN A 104 -14.52 6.23 -7.14
N GLN A 105 -15.56 6.45 -6.35
CA GLN A 105 -16.80 5.71 -6.32
C GLN A 105 -17.41 5.78 -7.72
N LYS A 106 -17.03 4.86 -8.62
CA LYS A 106 -17.83 4.56 -9.81
C LYS A 106 -18.95 3.62 -9.38
N TYR A 107 -19.90 4.20 -8.65
CA TYR A 107 -21.25 3.68 -8.56
C TYR A 107 -22.10 4.65 -9.37
N GLU A 108 -22.30 4.35 -10.65
CA GLU A 108 -23.45 4.84 -11.40
C GLU A 108 -24.24 3.59 -11.82
N PRO A 109 -25.34 3.26 -11.14
CA PRO A 109 -26.34 2.36 -11.66
C PRO A 109 -27.40 3.14 -12.46
N GLU A 110 -27.78 2.49 -13.58
CA GLU A 110 -28.86 2.73 -14.56
C GLU A 110 -28.61 3.74 -15.69
#